data_AF-A0A7K1H123-F1
#
_entry.id   AF-A0A7K1H123-F1
#
_cell.length_a   1.000
_cell.length_b   1.000
_cell.length_c   1.000
_cell.angle_alpha   90.00
_cell.angle_beta   90.00
_cell.angle_gamma   90.00
#
_symmetry.space_group_name_H-M   'P 1'
#
loop_
_entity.id
_entity.type
_entity.pdbx_description
1 polymer ?
#
loop_
_entity_poly.entity_id
_entity_poly.type
_entity_poly.pdbx_seq_one_letter_code
_entity_poly.pdbx_strand_id
1 'polypeptide(L)'
;MSRPILFDAVLLDRDGTLVEDVPYNSDPDKVRPMPGARAALDRLRAAGLKLAVVTNQSGLARGLFTERQLDQVHRRIEDLLGPFDSWQVCPHDDGDDCACRKPRPGLVYAAARALGTVPTRCVMIGDIGRDVTAALAAGAAGVLVPTPVTRAEEVAAAPWVAADLPSAVTEILRRQAALSPAESVARAGATVARRVRVKGPGNGRTVLVVRSDSAGDVLVTGPGIRAVAAGARRVVLLCGPRGRAAADLLPGVDEVIEHRLPWIDPAPGPVDPQEMAALVTRLAAVGADEAVVFTSFHQSPLPLALLLRMAGVARIAAISDDYPGSLLDVRHRVPVGVPEAERALSLAAAAGYVLDGDDEPHLRLRPVPPPPPEAGEPGYVVLHPGSAAQARGCPPELAERIAEELCAAGHRVVVTGGPHERDLTARVAGRHGRDLGGRTDLAELAGIVAAAGAVVVGNTGPAHLAAAYGVPVVSLFAPTVPFGQWGPWRVPTVRLGDATAACRDTRAARCPVPGHPCLSGVEPAAVLDALRLLGVPPDRPATGSTGSRATPEVATVGGGGGR
;
A
#
# COMPACT_ATOMS: atom_id res chain seq x y z
N MET A 1 28.27 -0.38 1.75
CA MET A 1 27.04 -0.41 0.95
C MET A 1 25.90 -0.02 1.89
N SER A 2 25.14 1.03 1.55
CA SER A 2 23.99 1.45 2.35
C SER A 2 22.98 0.31 2.40
N ARG A 3 22.42 0.00 3.58
CA ARG A 3 21.42 -1.08 3.72
C ARG A 3 20.12 -0.61 3.04
N PRO A 4 19.31 -1.48 2.42
CA PRO A 4 17.98 -1.09 2.00
C PRO A 4 17.17 -0.71 3.25
N ILE A 5 16.83 0.57 3.38
CA ILE A 5 16.10 1.11 4.52
C ILE A 5 14.61 1.08 4.19
N LEU A 6 13.84 0.34 4.99
CA LEU A 6 12.37 0.33 4.86
C LEU A 6 11.78 1.63 5.41
N PHE A 7 12.20 2.05 6.60
CA PHE A 7 11.72 3.27 7.27
C PHE A 7 12.89 4.13 7.74
N ASP A 8 12.76 5.45 7.61
CA ASP A 8 13.69 6.43 8.19
C ASP A 8 13.15 7.04 9.48
N ALA A 9 11.82 7.06 9.61
CA ALA A 9 11.15 7.82 10.65
C ALA A 9 9.91 7.08 11.18
N VAL A 10 9.69 7.26 12.47
CA VAL A 10 8.46 6.87 13.16
C VAL A 10 7.75 8.12 13.63
N LEU A 11 6.51 8.28 13.18
CA LEU A 11 5.61 9.35 13.58
C LEU A 11 4.68 8.80 14.66
N LEU A 12 4.52 9.50 15.77
CA LEU A 12 3.75 9.00 16.91
C LEU A 12 2.64 9.97 17.25
N ASP A 13 1.41 9.46 17.39
CA ASP A 13 0.40 10.23 18.13
C ASP A 13 0.84 10.41 19.59
N ARG A 14 0.33 11.48 20.22
CA ARG A 14 0.66 11.83 21.59
C ARG A 14 -0.22 11.08 22.60
N ASP A 15 -1.53 11.25 22.50
CA ASP A 15 -2.49 10.88 23.53
C ASP A 15 -2.99 9.45 23.26
N GLY A 16 -3.03 8.57 24.26
CA GLY A 16 -3.35 7.15 24.07
C GLY A 16 -2.21 6.32 23.45
N THR A 17 -1.22 6.96 22.81
CA THR A 17 -0.07 6.29 22.17
C THR A 17 1.25 6.46 22.94
N LEU A 18 1.68 7.71 23.19
CA LEU A 18 2.91 8.00 23.95
C LEU A 18 2.61 8.16 25.45
N VAL A 19 1.52 8.82 25.77
CA VAL A 19 1.06 9.10 27.13
C VAL A 19 -0.43 8.77 27.29
N GLU A 20 -0.89 8.56 28.52
CA GLU A 20 -2.31 8.36 28.80
C GLU A 20 -3.16 9.51 28.25
N ASP A 21 -4.29 9.18 27.60
CA ASP A 21 -5.23 10.19 27.09
C ASP A 21 -5.98 10.85 28.26
N VAL A 22 -5.60 12.08 28.56
CA VAL A 22 -6.30 12.95 29.49
C VAL A 22 -6.98 14.05 28.66
N PRO A 23 -8.32 14.11 28.61
CA PRO A 23 -9.03 15.05 27.76
C PRO A 23 -8.61 16.50 27.99
N TYR A 24 -8.13 17.16 26.92
CA TYR A 24 -7.65 18.55 26.93
C TYR A 24 -6.57 18.83 28.00
N ASN A 25 -5.62 17.89 28.16
CA ASN A 25 -4.58 18.01 29.18
C ASN A 25 -3.75 19.29 29.02
N SER A 26 -3.83 20.15 30.03
CA SER A 26 -3.07 21.40 30.17
C SER A 26 -2.17 21.41 31.40
N ASP A 27 -2.09 20.27 32.10
CA ASP A 27 -1.39 20.10 33.37
C ASP A 27 -0.23 19.10 33.21
N PRO A 28 1.03 19.56 33.23
CA PRO A 28 2.21 18.70 33.16
C PRO A 28 2.22 17.58 34.20
N ASP A 29 1.63 17.80 35.37
CA ASP A 29 1.64 16.81 36.46
C ASP A 29 0.71 15.63 36.17
N LYS A 30 -0.14 15.71 35.15
CA LYS A 30 -1.00 14.62 34.66
C LYS A 30 -0.35 13.80 33.55
N VAL A 31 0.82 14.20 33.05
CA VAL A 31 1.52 13.43 32.01
C VAL A 31 2.01 12.09 32.58
N ARG A 32 1.48 10.99 32.04
CA ARG A 32 1.85 9.62 32.39
C ARG A 32 2.22 8.86 31.12
N PRO A 33 3.48 8.41 30.94
CA PRO A 33 3.86 7.61 29.78
C PRO A 33 3.09 6.31 29.69
N MET A 34 2.76 5.89 28.47
CA MET A 34 2.21 4.57 28.22
C MET A 34 3.21 3.48 28.64
N PRO A 35 2.75 2.30 29.09
CA PRO A 35 3.63 1.21 29.49
C PRO A 35 4.67 0.86 28.42
N GLY A 36 5.96 0.87 28.82
CA GLY A 36 7.07 0.53 27.94
C GLY A 36 7.45 1.59 26.89
N ALA A 37 6.78 2.75 26.85
CA ALA A 37 7.01 3.77 25.82
C ALA A 37 8.48 4.20 25.73
N ARG A 38 9.12 4.52 26.86
CA ARG A 38 10.53 4.94 26.89
C ARG A 38 11.46 3.90 26.26
N ALA A 39 11.33 2.64 26.68
CA ALA A 39 12.17 1.55 26.16
C ALA A 39 11.91 1.29 24.66
N ALA A 40 10.67 1.46 24.20
CA ALA A 40 10.31 1.33 22.79
C ALA A 40 10.97 2.45 21.94
N LEU A 41 10.88 3.71 22.38
CA LEU A 41 11.50 4.85 21.69
C LEU A 41 13.03 4.73 21.65
N ASP A 42 13.65 4.31 22.76
CA ASP A 42 15.11 4.12 22.82
C ASP A 42 15.60 3.05 21.84
N ARG A 43 14.81 1.99 21.60
CA ARG A 43 15.12 0.99 20.57
C ARG A 43 15.03 1.55 19.15
N LEU A 44 14.06 2.43 18.87
CA LEU A 44 13.96 3.10 17.57
C LEU A 44 15.16 4.02 17.33
N ARG A 45 15.54 4.82 18.35
CA ARG A 45 16.74 5.68 18.29
C ARG A 45 18.02 4.86 18.08
N ALA A 46 18.17 3.76 18.82
CA ALA A 46 19.32 2.87 18.66
C ALA A 46 19.41 2.23 17.27
N ALA A 47 18.27 2.08 16.58
CA ALA A 47 18.21 1.64 15.18
C ALA A 47 18.43 2.79 14.16
N GLY A 48 18.62 4.03 14.62
CA GLY A 48 18.84 5.20 13.79
C GLY A 48 17.58 5.82 13.18
N LEU A 49 16.39 5.44 13.67
CA LEU A 49 15.12 6.00 13.22
C LEU A 49 14.86 7.35 13.89
N LYS A 50 14.44 8.33 13.08
CA LYS A 50 14.01 9.64 13.56
C LYS A 50 12.61 9.57 14.14
N LEU A 51 12.33 10.34 15.18
CA LEU A 51 11.07 10.31 15.91
C LEU A 51 10.39 11.67 15.86
N ALA A 52 9.14 11.71 15.40
CA ALA A 52 8.34 12.93 15.46
C ALA A 52 6.99 12.68 16.12
N VAL A 53 6.53 13.65 16.91
CA VAL A 53 5.17 13.64 17.48
C VAL A 53 4.22 14.33 16.51
N VAL A 54 3.08 13.72 16.23
CA VAL A 54 2.05 14.21 15.31
C VAL A 54 0.70 14.18 16.01
N THR A 55 0.15 15.33 16.42
CA THR A 55 -1.01 15.38 17.31
C THR A 55 -2.05 16.45 16.97
N ASN A 56 -3.33 16.13 17.19
CA ASN A 56 -4.46 17.07 17.09
C ASN A 56 -4.73 17.70 18.47
N GLN A 57 -4.66 19.03 18.58
CA GLN A 57 -4.82 19.77 19.84
C GLN A 57 -5.90 20.86 19.72
N SER A 58 -7.13 20.46 19.40
CA SER A 58 -8.28 21.39 19.23
C SER A 58 -8.68 22.15 20.49
N GLY A 59 -8.14 21.81 21.65
CA GLY A 59 -8.35 22.59 22.88
C GLY A 59 -7.84 24.03 22.75
N LEU A 60 -6.86 24.29 21.86
CA LEU A 60 -6.39 25.64 21.54
C LEU A 60 -7.47 26.47 20.84
N ALA A 61 -7.99 26.01 19.69
CA ALA A 61 -9.07 26.69 18.98
C ALA A 61 -10.32 26.89 19.85
N ARG A 62 -10.58 25.95 20.77
CA ARG A 62 -11.72 26.00 21.70
C ARG A 62 -11.48 26.85 22.96
N GLY A 63 -10.29 27.42 23.14
CA GLY A 63 -9.94 28.21 24.32
C GLY A 63 -9.91 27.44 25.64
N LEU A 64 -9.76 26.11 25.60
CA LEU A 64 -9.73 25.24 26.79
C LEU A 64 -8.38 25.28 27.50
N PHE A 65 -7.31 25.63 26.77
CA PHE A 65 -5.99 25.90 27.31
C PHE A 65 -5.19 26.81 26.37
N THR A 66 -4.12 27.38 26.88
CA THR A 66 -3.21 28.29 26.15
C THR A 66 -2.04 27.54 25.51
N GLU A 67 -1.41 28.14 24.49
CA GLU A 67 -0.18 27.60 23.89
C GLU A 67 0.91 27.36 24.95
N ARG A 68 1.07 28.29 25.91
CA ARG A 68 2.02 28.14 27.02
C ARG A 68 1.76 26.89 27.86
N GLN A 69 0.50 26.57 28.15
CA GLN A 69 0.15 25.36 28.90
C GLN A 69 0.45 24.10 28.08
N LEU A 70 0.16 24.14 26.77
CA LEU A 70 0.50 23.05 25.86
C LEU A 70 2.02 22.82 25.82
N ASP A 71 2.82 23.88 25.71
CA ASP A 71 4.29 23.81 25.73
C ASP A 71 4.84 23.26 27.04
N GLN A 72 4.18 23.52 28.17
CA GLN A 72 4.56 22.92 29.46
C GLN A 72 4.31 21.40 29.46
N VAL A 73 3.18 20.95 28.91
CA VAL A 73 2.87 19.52 28.75
C VAL A 73 3.85 18.86 27.78
N HIS A 74 4.15 19.48 26.63
CA HIS A 74 5.12 18.94 25.66
C HIS A 74 6.53 18.84 26.24
N ARG A 75 6.99 19.86 26.99
CA ARG A 75 8.28 19.78 27.69
C ARG A 75 8.33 18.63 28.68
N ARG A 76 7.25 18.40 29.43
CA ARG A 76 7.19 17.26 30.35
C ARG A 76 7.28 15.92 29.62
N ILE A 77 6.68 15.81 28.43
CA ILE A 77 6.80 14.62 27.59
C ILE A 77 8.24 14.47 27.08
N GLU A 78 8.88 15.55 26.64
CA GLU A 78 10.31 15.53 26.26
C GLU A 78 11.21 15.07 27.40
N ASP A 79 11.00 15.58 28.62
CA ASP A 79 11.80 15.19 29.78
C ASP A 79 11.70 13.68 30.09
N LEU A 80 10.53 13.09 29.84
CA LEU A 80 10.26 11.67 30.15
C LEU A 80 10.66 10.73 29.01
N LEU A 81 10.35 11.11 27.78
CA LEU A 81 10.36 10.24 26.60
C LEU A 81 11.32 10.68 25.50
N GLY A 82 11.82 11.91 25.57
CA GLY A 82 12.68 12.55 24.58
C GLY A 82 14.07 11.96 24.40
N PRO A 83 14.87 12.53 23.48
CA PRO A 83 14.50 13.66 22.61
C PRO A 83 13.65 13.22 21.40
N PHE A 84 12.72 14.07 20.95
CA PHE A 84 12.08 13.94 19.62
C PHE A 84 12.76 14.87 18.62
N ASP A 85 12.86 14.42 17.37
CA ASP A 85 13.43 15.20 16.27
C ASP A 85 12.47 16.29 15.75
N SER A 86 11.16 16.12 15.95
CA SER A 86 10.16 17.10 15.54
C SER A 86 8.82 16.97 16.28
N TRP A 87 8.12 18.09 16.42
CA TRP A 87 6.74 18.16 16.92
C TRP A 87 5.85 18.80 15.86
N GLN A 88 4.77 18.12 15.50
CA GLN A 88 3.75 18.58 14.56
C GLN A 88 2.40 18.61 15.26
N VAL A 89 1.87 19.82 15.43
CA VAL A 89 0.68 20.09 16.23
C VAL A 89 -0.36 20.77 15.36
N CYS A 90 -1.57 20.24 15.33
CA CYS A 90 -2.70 20.95 14.71
C CYS A 90 -3.56 21.61 15.81
N PRO A 91 -3.62 22.95 15.89
CA PRO A 91 -4.36 23.68 16.93
C PRO A 91 -5.88 23.78 16.65
N HIS A 92 -6.29 23.43 15.43
CA HIS A 92 -7.61 23.66 14.86
C HIS A 92 -8.68 22.68 15.33
N ASP A 93 -9.94 23.11 15.27
CA ASP A 93 -11.12 22.27 15.44
C ASP A 93 -11.61 21.67 14.11
N ASP A 94 -12.77 20.98 14.14
CA ASP A 94 -13.33 20.31 12.95
C ASP A 94 -13.95 21.32 11.95
N GLY A 95 -14.23 22.57 12.34
CA GLY A 95 -14.87 23.60 11.52
C GLY A 95 -13.89 24.50 10.76
N ASP A 96 -12.61 24.52 11.15
CA ASP A 96 -11.58 25.42 10.61
C ASP A 96 -11.10 25.10 9.17
N ASP A 97 -11.61 24.03 8.54
CA ASP A 97 -11.20 23.55 7.21
C ASP A 97 -9.67 23.50 6.96
N CYS A 98 -8.89 23.15 7.99
CA CYS A 98 -7.43 23.21 7.92
C CYS A 98 -6.76 22.00 7.22
N ALA A 99 -5.62 22.25 6.56
CA ALA A 99 -4.67 21.23 6.04
C ALA A 99 -4.27 20.11 7.00
N CYS A 100 -4.13 20.44 8.29
CA CYS A 100 -3.34 19.65 9.24
C CYS A 100 -4.12 18.59 10.00
N ARG A 101 -5.40 18.84 10.30
CA ARG A 101 -6.10 18.05 11.33
C ARG A 101 -6.33 16.63 10.83
N LYS A 102 -5.78 15.64 11.55
CA LYS A 102 -6.01 14.21 11.24
C LYS A 102 -7.51 13.94 11.25
N PRO A 103 -8.08 13.29 10.21
CA PRO A 103 -7.41 12.36 9.29
C PRO A 103 -6.71 13.00 8.07
N ARG A 104 -6.69 14.33 7.92
CA ARG A 104 -5.93 14.96 6.83
C ARG A 104 -4.43 14.68 6.95
N PRO A 105 -3.72 14.42 5.85
CA PRO A 105 -2.31 14.00 5.87
C PRO A 105 -1.33 15.15 6.15
N GLY A 106 -1.79 16.39 6.36
CA GLY A 106 -0.94 17.57 6.43
C GLY A 106 0.17 17.50 7.49
N LEU A 107 -0.12 16.99 8.70
CA LEU A 107 0.92 16.82 9.72
C LEU A 107 1.94 15.74 9.37
N VAL A 108 1.54 14.68 8.66
CA VAL A 108 2.45 13.61 8.20
C VAL A 108 3.44 14.17 7.17
N TYR A 109 2.94 14.97 6.21
CA TYR A 109 3.80 15.67 5.26
C TYR A 109 4.75 16.66 5.94
N ALA A 110 4.26 17.40 6.93
CA ALA A 110 5.08 18.34 7.68
C ALA A 110 6.18 17.64 8.49
N ALA A 111 5.86 16.52 9.15
CA ALA A 111 6.83 15.70 9.87
C ALA A 111 7.91 15.14 8.93
N ALA A 112 7.52 14.50 7.83
CA ALA A 112 8.47 13.93 6.87
C ALA A 112 9.46 15.00 6.35
N ARG A 113 8.95 16.19 6.00
CA ARG A 113 9.79 17.33 5.58
C ARG A 113 10.74 17.79 6.68
N ALA A 114 10.26 17.97 7.91
CA ALA A 114 11.08 18.39 9.04
C ALA A 114 12.20 17.38 9.35
N LEU A 115 11.93 16.09 9.15
CA LEU A 115 12.89 15.01 9.32
C LEU A 115 13.81 14.79 8.11
N GLY A 116 13.62 15.52 7.00
CA GLY A 116 14.39 15.35 5.78
C GLY A 116 14.19 13.98 5.11
N THR A 117 12.96 13.45 5.16
CA THR A 117 12.57 12.19 4.51
C THR A 117 11.26 12.38 3.72
N VAL A 118 10.71 11.29 3.20
CA VAL A 118 9.44 11.25 2.47
C VAL A 118 8.40 10.42 3.22
N PRO A 119 7.09 10.69 3.06
CA PRO A 119 6.04 9.95 3.75
C PRO A 119 6.10 8.43 3.53
N THR A 120 6.47 7.99 2.34
CA THR A 120 6.58 6.56 1.98
C THR A 120 7.69 5.81 2.74
N ARG A 121 8.61 6.54 3.39
CA ARG A 121 9.65 6.03 4.30
C ARG A 121 9.32 6.31 5.77
N CYS A 122 8.11 6.75 6.07
CA CYS A 122 7.60 6.94 7.42
C CYS A 122 6.64 5.81 7.81
N VAL A 123 6.59 5.53 9.10
CA VAL A 123 5.53 4.73 9.72
C VAL A 123 4.89 5.54 10.85
N MET A 124 3.57 5.68 10.81
CA MET A 124 2.80 6.36 11.85
C MET A 124 2.20 5.35 12.82
N ILE A 125 2.38 5.57 14.11
CA ILE A 125 1.77 4.80 15.20
C ILE A 125 0.74 5.70 15.88
N GLY A 126 -0.49 5.22 16.00
CA GLY A 126 -1.58 5.92 16.68
C GLY A 126 -2.59 4.94 17.26
N ASP A 127 -3.48 5.41 18.13
CA ASP A 127 -4.45 4.58 18.83
C ASP A 127 -5.85 4.63 18.21
N ILE A 128 -6.11 5.57 17.30
CA ILE A 128 -7.41 5.73 16.64
C ILE A 128 -7.32 5.67 15.11
N GLY A 129 -8.45 5.37 14.47
CA GLY A 129 -8.54 5.23 13.01
C GLY A 129 -8.14 6.47 12.21
N ARG A 130 -8.30 7.68 12.78
CA ARG A 130 -7.89 8.94 12.13
C ARG A 130 -6.38 9.01 11.90
N ASP A 131 -5.57 8.43 12.79
CA ASP A 131 -4.10 8.39 12.65
C ASP A 131 -3.69 7.52 11.48
N VAL A 132 -4.22 6.31 11.45
CA VAL A 132 -3.99 5.35 10.37
C VAL A 132 -4.44 5.94 9.04
N THR A 133 -5.59 6.63 9.02
CA THR A 133 -6.10 7.26 7.80
C THR A 133 -5.19 8.39 7.30
N ALA A 134 -4.69 9.25 8.21
CA ALA A 134 -3.73 10.30 7.85
C ALA A 134 -2.42 9.72 7.30
N ALA A 135 -1.93 8.63 7.89
CA ALA A 135 -0.74 7.93 7.42
C ALA A 135 -0.94 7.39 5.99
N LEU A 136 -2.03 6.66 5.75
CA LEU A 136 -2.31 6.07 4.45
C LEU A 136 -2.59 7.13 3.38
N ALA A 137 -3.32 8.20 3.72
CA ALA A 137 -3.57 9.31 2.81
C ALA A 137 -2.28 10.07 2.42
N ALA A 138 -1.23 9.98 3.24
CA ALA A 138 0.10 10.49 2.90
C ALA A 138 0.98 9.50 2.12
N GLY A 139 0.55 8.23 1.99
CA GLY A 139 1.35 7.13 1.45
C GLY A 139 2.33 6.50 2.45
N ALA A 140 2.25 6.86 3.73
CA ALA A 140 3.01 6.26 4.82
C ALA A 140 2.41 4.93 5.29
N ALA A 141 3.19 4.13 6.02
CA ALA A 141 2.64 2.98 6.74
C ALA A 141 1.88 3.46 8.00
N GLY A 142 0.77 2.81 8.33
CA GLY A 142 0.01 3.06 9.56
C GLY A 142 -0.01 1.84 10.47
N VAL A 143 0.18 2.05 11.77
CA VAL A 143 0.06 1.04 12.82
C VAL A 143 -0.96 1.53 13.83
N LEU A 144 -2.01 0.75 14.03
CA LEU A 144 -2.97 0.99 15.10
C LEU A 144 -2.50 0.29 16.37
N VAL A 145 -2.51 1.00 17.49
CA VAL A 145 -2.24 0.46 18.83
C VAL A 145 -3.48 0.66 19.68
N PRO A 146 -4.41 -0.31 19.70
CA PRO A 146 -5.74 -0.09 20.28
C PRO A 146 -5.68 0.15 21.79
N THR A 147 -6.49 1.09 22.25
CA THR A 147 -6.83 1.31 23.66
C THR A 147 -8.26 0.80 23.92
N PRO A 148 -8.75 0.77 25.17
CA PRO A 148 -10.14 0.38 25.45
C PRO A 148 -11.21 1.25 24.76
N VAL A 149 -10.85 2.44 24.27
CA VAL A 149 -11.78 3.34 23.56
C VAL A 149 -11.68 3.25 22.03
N THR A 150 -10.66 2.55 21.50
CA THR A 150 -10.51 2.31 20.07
C THR A 150 -11.65 1.44 19.56
N ARG A 151 -12.27 1.85 18.46
CA ARG A 151 -13.47 1.18 17.95
C ARG A 151 -13.12 -0.10 17.19
N ALA A 152 -13.96 -1.13 17.29
CA ALA A 152 -13.71 -2.43 16.67
C ALA A 152 -13.61 -2.33 15.13
N GLU A 153 -14.38 -1.45 14.51
CA GLU A 153 -14.33 -1.18 13.08
C GLU A 153 -13.00 -0.54 12.64
N GLU A 154 -12.38 0.28 13.50
CA GLU A 154 -11.07 0.88 13.23
C GLU A 154 -9.98 -0.18 13.31
N VAL A 155 -10.06 -1.07 14.30
CA VAL A 155 -9.16 -2.23 14.44
C VAL A 155 -9.26 -3.15 13.24
N ALA A 156 -10.48 -3.44 12.79
CA ALA A 156 -10.70 -4.32 11.63
C ALA A 156 -10.20 -3.70 10.31
N ALA A 157 -10.32 -2.37 10.16
CA ALA A 157 -9.92 -1.64 8.96
C ALA A 157 -8.42 -1.33 8.89
N ALA A 158 -7.73 -1.32 10.02
CA ALA A 158 -6.30 -1.00 10.06
C ALA A 158 -5.48 -2.02 9.24
N PRO A 159 -4.50 -1.55 8.43
CA PRO A 159 -3.62 -2.44 7.70
C PRO A 159 -2.75 -3.27 8.64
N TRP A 160 -2.40 -2.71 9.79
CA TRP A 160 -1.58 -3.35 10.79
C TRP A 160 -2.01 -2.89 12.18
N VAL A 161 -2.28 -3.88 13.04
CA VAL A 161 -2.60 -3.70 14.45
C VAL A 161 -1.47 -4.29 15.29
N ALA A 162 -1.00 -3.55 16.28
CA ALA A 162 -0.11 -4.04 17.33
C ALA A 162 -0.80 -3.96 18.68
N ALA A 163 -0.47 -4.88 19.60
CA ALA A 163 -1.12 -4.92 20.92
C ALA A 163 -0.77 -3.70 21.79
N ASP A 164 0.44 -3.18 21.64
CA ASP A 164 0.98 -2.03 22.37
C ASP A 164 2.14 -1.39 21.58
N LEU A 165 2.62 -0.23 22.05
CA LEU A 165 3.74 0.48 21.43
C LEU A 165 5.04 -0.36 21.38
N PRO A 166 5.45 -1.09 22.44
CA PRO A 166 6.59 -2.02 22.36
C PRO A 166 6.47 -3.10 21.27
N SER A 167 5.27 -3.64 21.07
CA SER A 167 4.98 -4.63 20.03
C SER A 167 5.05 -4.02 18.64
N ALA A 168 4.51 -2.81 18.46
CA ALA A 168 4.63 -2.04 17.22
C ALA A 168 6.10 -1.83 16.86
N VAL A 169 6.90 -1.32 17.80
CA VAL A 169 8.35 -1.10 17.60
C VAL A 169 9.10 -2.38 17.28
N THR A 170 8.79 -3.48 17.98
CA THR A 170 9.42 -4.78 17.73
C THR A 170 9.21 -5.23 16.30
N GLU A 171 8.00 -5.06 15.79
CA GLU A 171 7.64 -5.48 14.45
C GLU A 171 8.16 -4.50 13.37
N ILE A 172 8.21 -3.18 13.63
CA ILE A 172 8.90 -2.21 12.74
C ILE A 172 10.35 -2.65 12.51
N LEU A 173 11.07 -2.90 13.61
CA LEU A 173 12.48 -3.30 13.55
C LEU A 173 12.66 -4.69 12.91
N ARG A 174 11.75 -5.64 13.18
CA ARG A 174 11.77 -6.96 12.55
C ARG A 174 11.60 -6.88 11.02
N ARG A 175 10.68 -6.03 10.56
CA ARG A 175 10.41 -5.80 9.13
C ARG A 175 11.61 -5.17 8.43
N GLN A 176 12.23 -4.16 9.03
CA GLN A 176 13.44 -3.54 8.51
C GLN A 176 14.62 -4.51 8.46
N ALA A 177 14.82 -5.31 9.52
CA ALA A 177 15.80 -6.39 9.59
C ALA A 177 15.63 -7.43 8.47
N ALA A 178 14.38 -7.78 8.13
CA ALA A 178 14.09 -8.82 7.14
C ALA A 178 14.54 -8.46 5.71
N LEU A 179 14.86 -7.20 5.44
CA LEU A 179 15.40 -6.76 4.15
C LEU A 179 16.94 -6.82 4.07
N SER A 180 17.62 -7.23 5.16
CA SER A 180 19.08 -7.38 5.20
C SER A 180 19.51 -8.85 5.02
N PRO A 181 20.37 -9.18 4.03
CA PRO A 181 20.85 -10.55 3.82
C PRO A 181 21.63 -11.14 5.02
N ALA A 182 22.43 -10.31 5.71
CA ALA A 182 23.29 -10.74 6.81
C ALA A 182 22.51 -11.32 7.99
N GLU A 183 21.30 -10.82 8.25
CA GLU A 183 20.45 -11.28 9.36
C GLU A 183 19.64 -12.51 8.96
N SER A 184 19.28 -12.64 7.68
CA SER A 184 18.66 -13.86 7.13
C SER A 184 19.60 -15.07 7.22
N VAL A 185 20.90 -14.88 6.98
CA VAL A 185 21.94 -15.92 7.13
C VAL A 185 22.16 -16.29 8.60
N ALA A 186 22.14 -15.31 9.52
CA ALA A 186 22.29 -15.56 10.95
C ALA A 186 21.14 -16.42 11.53
N ARG A 187 19.90 -16.25 11.03
CA ARG A 187 18.74 -17.06 11.45
C ARG A 187 18.72 -18.48 10.89
N ALA A 188 19.44 -18.75 9.79
CA ALA A 188 19.48 -20.06 9.14
C ALA A 188 20.46 -21.06 9.79
N GLY A 189 21.26 -20.64 10.77
CA GLY A 189 22.25 -21.48 11.46
C GLY A 189 23.57 -21.70 10.68
N ALA A 190 24.68 -21.85 11.43
CA ALA A 190 26.05 -21.87 10.91
C ALA A 190 26.36 -22.97 9.87
N THR A 191 25.60 -24.08 9.88
CA THR A 191 25.82 -25.22 8.98
C THR A 191 25.35 -24.96 7.55
N VAL A 192 24.34 -24.10 7.37
CA VAL A 192 23.86 -23.64 6.05
C VAL A 192 24.76 -22.53 5.50
N ALA A 193 25.23 -21.64 6.37
CA ALA A 193 26.07 -20.49 6.02
C ALA A 193 27.37 -20.86 5.27
N ARG A 194 27.91 -22.07 5.46
CA ARG A 194 29.14 -22.52 4.79
C ARG A 194 28.97 -22.82 3.28
N ARG A 195 27.73 -23.03 2.80
CA ARG A 195 27.38 -23.08 1.36
C ARG A 195 26.96 -21.71 0.80
N VAL A 196 26.72 -20.71 1.65
CA VAL A 196 26.24 -19.36 1.31
C VAL A 196 27.38 -18.37 1.03
N ARG A 197 28.63 -18.83 0.78
CA ARG A 197 29.66 -17.93 0.24
C ARG A 197 29.30 -17.51 -1.19
N VAL A 198 28.48 -16.47 -1.28
CA VAL A 198 28.31 -15.62 -2.45
C VAL A 198 29.65 -14.91 -2.64
N LYS A 199 30.42 -15.33 -3.65
CA LYS A 199 31.59 -14.58 -4.11
C LYS A 199 31.10 -13.36 -4.88
N GLY A 200 31.14 -12.19 -4.25
CA GLY A 200 31.16 -10.86 -4.88
C GLY A 200 29.97 -10.48 -5.77
N PRO A 201 29.89 -9.21 -6.22
CA PRO A 201 28.87 -8.76 -7.15
C PRO A 201 29.17 -9.27 -8.57
N GLY A 202 28.14 -9.76 -9.27
CA GLY A 202 28.03 -9.61 -10.73
C GLY A 202 28.46 -10.74 -11.68
N ASN A 203 28.92 -11.92 -11.27
CA ASN A 203 29.51 -12.86 -12.24
C ASN A 203 28.68 -14.13 -12.50
N GLY A 204 27.73 -14.04 -13.45
CA GLY A 204 27.45 -15.16 -14.37
C GLY A 204 26.10 -15.89 -14.29
N ARG A 205 25.32 -15.74 -13.21
CA ARG A 205 24.20 -16.65 -12.93
C ARG A 205 22.90 -16.32 -13.66
N THR A 206 22.24 -17.36 -14.17
CA THR A 206 20.84 -17.30 -14.63
C THR A 206 19.93 -17.65 -13.46
N VAL A 207 19.03 -16.76 -13.08
CA VAL A 207 18.06 -16.98 -11.99
C VAL A 207 16.67 -17.13 -12.57
N LEU A 208 16.00 -18.24 -12.24
CA LEU A 208 14.60 -18.45 -12.53
C LEU A 208 13.76 -17.85 -11.40
N VAL A 209 13.04 -16.79 -11.69
CA VAL A 209 12.06 -16.21 -10.77
C VAL A 209 10.68 -16.77 -11.09
N VAL A 210 9.87 -17.02 -10.07
CA VAL A 210 8.51 -17.53 -10.26
C VAL A 210 7.50 -16.64 -9.55
N ARG A 211 6.47 -16.22 -10.27
CA ARG A 211 5.21 -15.69 -9.72
C ARG A 211 4.09 -15.98 -10.73
N SER A 212 3.30 -17.03 -10.47
CA SER A 212 2.39 -17.62 -11.47
C SER A 212 0.93 -17.19 -11.36
N ASP A 213 0.66 -16.27 -10.46
CA ASP A 213 -0.66 -15.75 -10.11
C ASP A 213 -1.21 -14.73 -11.14
N SER A 214 -2.15 -13.88 -10.70
CA SER A 214 -2.79 -12.86 -11.53
C SER A 214 -1.89 -11.63 -11.75
N ALA A 215 -2.31 -10.72 -12.63
CA ALA A 215 -1.57 -9.49 -12.91
C ALA A 215 -1.21 -8.69 -11.64
N GLY A 216 -2.15 -8.54 -10.69
CA GLY A 216 -1.90 -7.80 -9.45
C GLY A 216 -0.77 -8.40 -8.61
N ASP A 217 -0.77 -9.73 -8.49
CA ASP A 217 0.25 -10.50 -7.79
C ASP A 217 1.65 -10.35 -8.40
N VAL A 218 1.73 -10.37 -9.73
CA VAL A 218 2.99 -10.17 -10.46
C VAL A 218 3.51 -8.75 -10.24
N LEU A 219 2.63 -7.74 -10.34
CA LEU A 219 2.98 -6.33 -10.15
C LEU A 219 3.55 -6.08 -8.74
N VAL A 220 2.89 -6.56 -7.68
CA VAL A 220 3.35 -6.33 -6.29
C VAL A 220 4.66 -7.05 -5.98
N THR A 221 5.00 -8.11 -6.71
CA THR A 221 6.28 -8.83 -6.57
C THR A 221 7.46 -8.08 -7.22
N GLY A 222 7.17 -7.05 -8.03
CA GLY A 222 8.15 -6.28 -8.82
C GLY A 222 9.42 -5.86 -8.06
N PRO A 223 9.34 -5.24 -6.86
CA PRO A 223 10.54 -4.87 -6.10
C PRO A 223 11.43 -6.07 -5.75
N GLY A 224 10.85 -7.23 -5.39
CA GLY A 224 11.60 -8.45 -5.13
C GLY A 224 12.29 -8.99 -6.38
N ILE A 225 11.64 -8.89 -7.54
CA ILE A 225 12.21 -9.27 -8.84
C ILE A 225 13.40 -8.37 -9.21
N ARG A 226 13.25 -7.05 -9.02
CA ARG A 226 14.36 -6.09 -9.26
C ARG A 226 15.55 -6.36 -8.34
N ALA A 227 15.32 -6.71 -7.08
CA ALA A 227 16.39 -7.11 -6.16
C ALA A 227 17.15 -8.34 -6.69
N VAL A 228 16.44 -9.34 -7.21
CA VAL A 228 17.08 -10.50 -7.86
C VAL A 228 17.87 -10.08 -9.10
N ALA A 229 17.28 -9.22 -9.95
CA ALA A 229 17.92 -8.72 -11.17
C ALA A 229 19.23 -7.96 -10.89
N ALA A 230 19.29 -7.17 -9.82
CA ALA A 230 20.50 -6.46 -9.40
C ALA A 230 21.70 -7.40 -9.11
N GLY A 231 21.44 -8.65 -8.69
CA GLY A 231 22.47 -9.65 -8.41
C GLY A 231 22.62 -10.75 -9.46
N ALA A 232 21.78 -10.78 -10.49
CA ALA A 232 21.75 -11.84 -11.52
C ALA A 232 22.30 -11.35 -12.85
N ARG A 233 22.84 -12.25 -13.68
CA ARG A 233 23.23 -11.94 -15.07
C ARG A 233 22.02 -11.98 -16.01
N ARG A 234 21.10 -12.90 -15.74
CA ARG A 234 19.88 -13.11 -16.51
C ARG A 234 18.76 -13.55 -15.57
N VAL A 235 17.61 -12.91 -15.67
CA VAL A 235 16.38 -13.27 -14.96
C VAL A 235 15.36 -13.80 -15.95
N VAL A 236 14.94 -15.04 -15.73
CA VAL A 236 13.81 -15.64 -16.44
C VAL A 236 12.63 -15.72 -15.50
N LEU A 237 11.49 -15.16 -15.87
CA LEU A 237 10.27 -15.17 -15.07
C LEU A 237 9.32 -16.27 -15.56
N LEU A 238 9.03 -17.26 -14.73
CA LEU A 238 7.90 -18.17 -14.91
C LEU A 238 6.63 -17.52 -14.35
N CYS A 239 5.63 -17.32 -15.20
CA CYS A 239 4.32 -16.81 -14.81
C CYS A 239 3.17 -17.64 -15.41
N GLY A 240 1.98 -17.45 -14.85
CA GLY A 240 0.73 -17.98 -15.41
C GLY A 240 0.17 -17.05 -16.48
N PRO A 241 -0.80 -17.53 -17.29
CA PRO A 241 -1.40 -16.74 -18.37
C PRO A 241 -2.08 -15.45 -17.86
N ARG A 242 -2.64 -15.48 -16.65
CA ARG A 242 -3.30 -14.31 -16.03
C ARG A 242 -2.32 -13.23 -15.54
N GLY A 243 -1.06 -13.59 -15.35
CA GLY A 243 0.01 -12.69 -14.94
C GLY A 243 0.91 -12.23 -16.09
N ARG A 244 0.75 -12.80 -17.29
CA ARG A 244 1.65 -12.59 -18.42
C ARG A 244 1.84 -11.12 -18.79
N ALA A 245 0.73 -10.42 -19.01
CA ALA A 245 0.78 -9.01 -19.39
C ALA A 245 1.49 -8.15 -18.33
N ALA A 246 1.36 -8.49 -17.04
CA ALA A 246 2.09 -7.80 -15.98
C ALA A 246 3.58 -8.15 -15.98
N ALA A 247 3.93 -9.41 -16.26
CA ALA A 247 5.32 -9.86 -16.37
C ALA A 247 6.09 -9.10 -17.46
N ASP A 248 5.45 -8.85 -18.61
CA ASP A 248 6.07 -8.12 -19.72
C ASP A 248 6.35 -6.64 -19.37
N LEU A 249 5.56 -6.06 -18.44
CA LEU A 249 5.72 -4.69 -17.93
C LEU A 249 6.78 -4.53 -16.84
N LEU A 250 7.27 -5.62 -16.24
CA LEU A 250 8.23 -5.51 -15.13
C LEU A 250 9.65 -5.21 -15.62
N PRO A 251 10.36 -4.24 -15.03
CA PRO A 251 11.81 -4.09 -15.22
C PRO A 251 12.57 -5.24 -14.54
N GLY A 252 13.78 -5.53 -15.03
CA GLY A 252 14.63 -6.59 -14.47
C GLY A 252 14.26 -8.02 -14.87
N VAL A 253 13.38 -8.20 -15.86
CA VAL A 253 13.02 -9.51 -16.44
C VAL A 253 13.54 -9.59 -17.87
N ASP A 254 14.44 -10.53 -18.17
CA ASP A 254 15.02 -10.68 -19.51
C ASP A 254 14.17 -11.59 -20.41
N GLU A 255 13.51 -12.59 -19.83
CA GLU A 255 12.67 -13.54 -20.54
C GLU A 255 11.47 -13.96 -19.69
N VAL A 256 10.33 -14.20 -20.33
CA VAL A 256 9.12 -14.69 -19.69
C VAL A 256 8.74 -16.07 -20.24
N ILE A 257 8.63 -17.04 -19.34
CA ILE A 257 8.07 -18.35 -19.62
C ILE A 257 6.63 -18.34 -19.10
N GLU A 258 5.68 -18.42 -20.02
CA GLU A 258 4.28 -18.63 -19.66
C GLU A 258 3.97 -20.13 -19.55
N HIS A 259 3.39 -20.53 -18.43
CA HIS A 259 2.85 -21.87 -18.23
C HIS A 259 1.71 -21.89 -17.20
N ARG A 260 0.65 -22.64 -17.48
CA ARG A 260 -0.46 -22.82 -16.53
C ARG A 260 -0.08 -23.88 -15.49
N LEU A 261 -0.05 -23.51 -14.21
CA LEU A 261 0.25 -24.45 -13.13
C LEU A 261 -1.06 -24.92 -12.47
N PRO A 262 -1.40 -26.22 -12.47
CA PRO A 262 -2.70 -26.72 -11.99
C PRO A 262 -2.91 -26.57 -10.47
N TRP A 263 -1.86 -26.33 -9.69
CA TRP A 263 -1.97 -26.02 -8.26
C TRP A 263 -2.07 -24.50 -7.95
N ILE A 264 -2.01 -23.65 -8.98
CA ILE A 264 -2.15 -22.18 -8.87
C ILE A 264 -3.41 -21.69 -9.58
N ASP A 265 -3.75 -22.29 -10.72
CA ASP A 265 -4.91 -21.88 -11.51
C ASP A 265 -6.20 -21.97 -10.67
N PRO A 266 -7.04 -20.93 -10.66
CA PRO A 266 -8.25 -20.91 -9.84
C PRO A 266 -9.39 -21.79 -10.40
N ALA A 267 -9.26 -22.29 -11.63
CA ALA A 267 -10.16 -23.27 -12.25
C ALA A 267 -9.32 -24.40 -12.88
N PRO A 268 -8.62 -25.20 -12.06
CA PRO A 268 -7.63 -26.13 -12.56
C PRO A 268 -8.28 -27.37 -13.19
N GLY A 269 -7.69 -27.85 -14.29
CA GLY A 269 -7.91 -29.22 -14.77
C GLY A 269 -7.14 -30.24 -13.94
N PRO A 270 -7.31 -31.55 -14.21
CA PRO A 270 -6.46 -32.58 -13.61
C PRO A 270 -4.99 -32.35 -13.99
N VAL A 271 -4.07 -32.77 -13.12
CA VAL A 271 -2.64 -32.72 -13.42
C VAL A 271 -2.33 -33.71 -14.54
N ASP A 272 -1.86 -33.22 -15.67
CA ASP A 272 -1.43 -34.05 -16.81
C ASP A 272 0.08 -34.39 -16.70
N PRO A 273 0.46 -35.67 -16.60
CA PRO A 273 1.86 -36.08 -16.52
C PRO A 273 2.72 -35.66 -17.72
N GLN A 274 2.16 -35.63 -18.93
CA GLN A 274 2.88 -35.25 -20.14
C GLN A 274 3.14 -33.74 -20.15
N GLU A 275 2.17 -32.93 -19.72
CA GLU A 275 2.36 -31.49 -19.57
C GLU A 275 3.42 -31.17 -18.51
N MET A 276 3.40 -31.88 -17.36
CA MET A 276 4.42 -31.68 -16.32
C MET A 276 5.81 -32.11 -16.78
N ALA A 277 5.94 -33.20 -17.54
CA ALA A 277 7.22 -33.61 -18.13
C ALA A 277 7.73 -32.59 -19.16
N ALA A 278 6.84 -32.04 -19.98
CA ALA A 278 7.16 -30.97 -20.92
C ALA A 278 7.60 -29.69 -20.19
N LEU A 279 6.94 -29.32 -19.08
CA LEU A 279 7.35 -28.20 -18.24
C LEU A 279 8.75 -28.43 -17.66
N VAL A 280 9.02 -29.59 -17.07
CA VAL A 280 10.35 -29.94 -16.54
C VAL A 280 11.42 -29.81 -17.62
N THR A 281 11.16 -30.30 -18.83
CA THR A 281 12.08 -30.18 -19.97
C THR A 281 12.33 -28.73 -20.34
N ARG A 282 11.28 -27.90 -20.40
CA ARG A 282 11.41 -26.46 -20.68
C ARG A 282 12.19 -25.74 -19.59
N LEU A 283 11.95 -26.05 -18.31
CA LEU A 283 12.66 -25.46 -17.18
C LEU A 283 14.13 -25.88 -17.14
N ALA A 284 14.44 -27.13 -17.49
CA ALA A 284 15.83 -27.60 -17.60
C ALA A 284 16.59 -26.85 -18.71
N ALA A 285 15.93 -26.57 -19.83
CA ALA A 285 16.51 -25.83 -20.95
C ALA A 285 16.85 -24.37 -20.61
N VAL A 286 16.28 -23.80 -19.54
CA VAL A 286 16.65 -22.46 -19.05
C VAL A 286 18.11 -22.43 -18.59
N GLY A 287 18.62 -23.54 -18.05
CA GLY A 287 19.95 -23.60 -17.44
C GLY A 287 20.06 -22.69 -16.22
N ALA A 288 19.02 -22.64 -15.38
CA ALA A 288 18.99 -21.81 -14.19
C ALA A 288 19.89 -22.38 -13.08
N ASP A 289 20.81 -21.56 -12.57
CA ASP A 289 21.67 -21.90 -11.44
C ASP A 289 20.88 -21.92 -10.11
N GLU A 290 19.85 -21.08 -10.04
CA GLU A 290 19.02 -20.87 -8.87
C GLU A 290 17.58 -20.55 -9.28
N ALA A 291 16.62 -20.94 -8.44
CA ALA A 291 15.25 -20.45 -8.51
C ALA A 291 14.81 -19.72 -7.25
N VAL A 292 14.12 -18.59 -7.41
CA VAL A 292 13.44 -17.85 -6.34
C VAL A 292 11.94 -17.91 -6.59
N VAL A 293 11.23 -18.64 -5.75
CA VAL A 293 9.79 -18.93 -5.91
C VAL A 293 8.97 -18.02 -5.01
N PHE A 294 8.40 -16.97 -5.61
CA PHE A 294 7.46 -16.08 -4.93
C PHE A 294 6.05 -16.68 -4.98
N THR A 295 5.48 -16.93 -3.80
CA THR A 295 4.11 -17.41 -3.65
C THR A 295 3.26 -16.41 -2.87
N SER A 296 1.96 -16.41 -3.16
CA SER A 296 0.98 -15.82 -2.26
C SER A 296 1.01 -16.55 -0.90
N PHE A 297 0.63 -15.86 0.19
CA PHE A 297 0.74 -16.38 1.57
C PHE A 297 -0.01 -17.69 1.84
N HIS A 298 -0.88 -18.13 0.93
CA HIS A 298 -1.72 -19.32 1.05
C HIS A 298 -1.37 -20.43 0.06
N GLN A 299 -0.26 -20.28 -0.67
CA GLN A 299 0.19 -21.22 -1.68
C GLN A 299 1.41 -21.99 -1.22
N SER A 300 1.49 -23.26 -1.62
CA SER A 300 2.68 -24.07 -1.40
C SER A 300 3.67 -23.91 -2.56
N PRO A 301 4.96 -23.62 -2.29
CA PRO A 301 5.98 -23.64 -3.33
C PRO A 301 6.44 -25.07 -3.69
N LEU A 302 6.07 -26.08 -2.88
CA LEU A 302 6.66 -27.41 -2.93
C LEU A 302 6.36 -28.20 -4.22
N PRO A 303 5.16 -28.13 -4.82
CA PRO A 303 4.90 -28.80 -6.11
C PRO A 303 5.86 -28.32 -7.20
N LEU A 304 6.09 -27.01 -7.29
CA LEU A 304 7.03 -26.46 -8.26
C LEU A 304 8.47 -26.76 -7.87
N ALA A 305 8.82 -26.69 -6.59
CA ALA A 305 10.16 -27.01 -6.13
C ALA A 305 10.56 -28.45 -6.50
N LEU A 306 9.63 -29.40 -6.45
CA LEU A 306 9.84 -30.77 -6.94
C LEU A 306 10.18 -30.80 -8.45
N LEU A 307 9.40 -30.11 -9.28
CA LEU A 307 9.67 -30.04 -10.72
C LEU A 307 11.01 -29.34 -11.03
N LEU A 308 11.36 -28.31 -10.26
CA LEU A 308 12.65 -27.62 -10.37
C LEU A 308 13.83 -28.53 -10.02
N ARG A 309 13.68 -29.40 -9.00
CA ARG A 309 14.67 -30.44 -8.70
C ARG A 309 14.81 -31.44 -9.84
N MET A 310 13.70 -31.88 -10.43
CA MET A 310 13.71 -32.77 -11.59
C MET A 310 14.34 -32.09 -12.83
N ALA A 311 14.20 -30.77 -12.95
CA ALA A 311 14.84 -29.95 -13.98
C ALA A 311 16.32 -29.66 -13.71
N GLY A 312 16.87 -30.13 -12.59
CA GLY A 312 18.30 -29.98 -12.25
C GLY A 312 18.66 -28.66 -11.55
N VAL A 313 17.69 -27.88 -11.09
CA VAL A 313 17.96 -26.61 -10.37
C VAL A 313 18.57 -26.92 -8.99
N ALA A 314 19.82 -26.50 -8.81
CA ALA A 314 20.62 -26.85 -7.65
C ALA A 314 20.26 -26.05 -6.39
N ARG A 315 19.87 -24.77 -6.54
CA ARG A 315 19.50 -23.90 -5.42
C ARG A 315 18.07 -23.39 -5.56
N ILE A 316 17.23 -23.58 -4.54
CA ILE A 316 15.84 -23.09 -4.54
C ILE A 316 15.55 -22.34 -3.24
N ALA A 317 15.07 -21.10 -3.38
CA ALA A 317 14.61 -20.25 -2.29
C ALA A 317 13.10 -20.01 -2.38
N ALA A 318 12.37 -20.21 -1.28
CA ALA A 318 10.95 -19.92 -1.22
C ALA A 318 10.47 -19.61 0.20
N ILE A 319 9.32 -18.95 0.32
CA ILE A 319 8.58 -18.85 1.58
C ILE A 319 7.79 -20.15 1.77
N SER A 320 7.97 -20.84 2.91
CA SER A 320 7.23 -22.07 3.20
C SER A 320 7.08 -22.33 4.71
N ASP A 321 5.82 -22.44 5.14
CA ASP A 321 5.46 -22.88 6.49
C ASP A 321 5.56 -24.41 6.64
N ASP A 322 5.47 -25.16 5.54
CA ASP A 322 5.64 -26.60 5.52
C ASP A 322 7.11 -27.03 5.58
N TYR A 323 7.38 -28.23 6.09
CA TYR A 323 8.71 -28.82 6.03
C TYR A 323 9.03 -29.20 4.56
N PRO A 324 10.10 -28.64 3.95
CA PRO A 324 10.35 -28.83 2.52
C PRO A 324 11.20 -30.07 2.19
N GLY A 325 11.73 -30.78 3.19
CA GLY A 325 12.75 -31.81 2.93
C GLY A 325 13.95 -31.25 2.16
N SER A 326 14.35 -31.92 1.09
CA SER A 326 15.43 -31.47 0.19
C SER A 326 14.99 -30.51 -0.92
N LEU A 327 13.70 -30.14 -0.96
CA LEU A 327 13.16 -29.33 -2.06
C LEU A 327 13.55 -27.86 -2.00
N LEU A 328 13.85 -27.31 -0.82
CA LEU A 328 14.28 -25.91 -0.64
C LEU A 328 15.64 -25.85 0.06
N ASP A 329 16.55 -25.05 -0.48
CA ASP A 329 17.84 -24.73 0.15
C ASP A 329 17.73 -23.52 1.07
N VAL A 330 16.86 -22.58 0.72
CA VAL A 330 16.49 -21.44 1.56
C VAL A 330 14.99 -21.51 1.84
N ARG A 331 14.66 -21.94 3.05
CA ARG A 331 13.31 -21.89 3.57
C ARG A 331 13.13 -20.59 4.38
N HIS A 332 12.48 -19.62 3.76
CA HIS A 332 12.10 -18.38 4.43
C HIS A 332 10.73 -18.52 5.08
N ARG A 333 10.49 -17.79 6.17
CA ARG A 333 9.17 -17.70 6.81
C ARG A 333 8.86 -16.23 7.08
N VAL A 334 7.62 -15.85 6.77
CA VAL A 334 7.17 -14.47 6.92
C VAL A 334 5.86 -14.48 7.70
N PRO A 335 5.73 -13.68 8.78
CA PRO A 335 4.48 -13.56 9.51
C PRO A 335 3.32 -13.13 8.61
N VAL A 336 2.11 -13.53 9.01
CA VAL A 336 0.87 -13.03 8.42
C VAL A 336 0.78 -11.52 8.67
N GLY A 337 0.31 -10.78 7.67
CA GLY A 337 0.08 -9.34 7.77
C GLY A 337 1.18 -8.48 7.12
N VAL A 338 2.30 -9.09 6.74
CA VAL A 338 3.36 -8.40 5.99
C VAL A 338 2.88 -8.10 4.56
N PRO A 339 2.99 -6.86 4.06
CA PRO A 339 2.66 -6.48 2.68
C PRO A 339 3.33 -7.37 1.63
N GLU A 340 2.63 -7.77 0.57
CA GLU A 340 3.17 -8.70 -0.45
C GLU A 340 4.49 -8.22 -1.08
N ALA A 341 4.62 -6.91 -1.35
CA ALA A 341 5.86 -6.32 -1.87
C ALA A 341 7.04 -6.49 -0.89
N GLU A 342 6.79 -6.35 0.41
CA GLU A 342 7.80 -6.58 1.45
C GLU A 342 8.07 -8.07 1.66
N ARG A 343 7.05 -8.94 1.57
CA ARG A 343 7.24 -10.40 1.58
C ARG A 343 8.20 -10.80 0.47
N ALA A 344 8.01 -10.28 -0.74
CA ALA A 344 8.88 -10.52 -1.88
C ALA A 344 10.32 -10.00 -1.63
N LEU A 345 10.48 -8.76 -1.18
CA LEU A 345 11.80 -8.22 -0.85
C LEU A 345 12.52 -9.03 0.23
N SER A 346 11.80 -9.50 1.25
CA SER A 346 12.38 -10.31 2.32
C SER A 346 12.83 -11.69 1.84
N LEU A 347 12.10 -12.31 0.90
CA LEU A 347 12.53 -13.57 0.28
C LEU A 347 13.75 -13.34 -0.62
N ALA A 348 13.78 -12.26 -1.41
CA ALA A 348 14.95 -11.89 -2.20
C ALA A 348 16.18 -11.72 -1.29
N ALA A 349 16.03 -10.99 -0.17
CA ALA A 349 17.10 -10.80 0.81
C ALA A 349 17.56 -12.12 1.44
N ALA A 350 16.63 -13.03 1.78
CA ALA A 350 16.96 -14.37 2.27
C ALA A 350 17.67 -15.24 1.22
N ALA A 351 17.34 -15.06 -0.06
CA ALA A 351 18.05 -15.68 -1.17
C ALA A 351 19.43 -15.05 -1.44
N GLY A 352 19.73 -13.88 -0.85
CA GLY A 352 21.01 -13.17 -0.96
C GLY A 352 20.99 -12.01 -1.95
N TYR A 353 19.82 -11.60 -2.41
CA TYR A 353 19.59 -10.53 -3.36
C TYR A 353 19.00 -9.29 -2.66
N VAL A 354 19.51 -8.10 -2.99
CA VAL A 354 19.00 -6.83 -2.46
C VAL A 354 18.83 -5.86 -3.60
N LEU A 355 17.97 -4.86 -3.40
CA LEU A 355 17.91 -3.72 -4.30
C LEU A 355 19.27 -3.03 -4.37
N ASP A 356 19.60 -2.47 -5.55
CA ASP A 356 20.74 -1.58 -5.71
C ASP A 356 20.58 -0.35 -4.81
N GLY A 357 21.70 0.30 -4.46
CA GLY A 357 21.72 1.39 -3.48
C GLY A 357 20.78 2.57 -3.80
N ASP A 358 20.46 2.78 -5.08
CA ASP A 358 19.61 3.87 -5.56
C ASP A 358 18.18 3.38 -5.94
N ASP A 359 17.88 2.08 -5.83
CA ASP A 359 16.55 1.54 -6.12
C ASP A 359 15.69 1.46 -4.84
N GLU A 360 14.66 2.28 -4.80
CA GLU A 360 13.69 2.32 -3.71
C GLU A 360 12.70 1.14 -3.81
N PRO A 361 12.13 0.64 -2.69
CA PRO A 361 11.22 -0.50 -2.67
C PRO A 361 9.81 -0.20 -3.20
N HIS A 362 9.68 0.70 -4.18
CA HIS A 362 8.42 1.06 -4.85
C HIS A 362 8.08 0.11 -5.99
N LEU A 363 6.79 -0.02 -6.33
CA LEU A 363 6.41 -0.67 -7.58
C LEU A 363 6.91 0.19 -8.76
N ARG A 364 7.43 -0.44 -9.81
CA ARG A 364 7.93 0.23 -11.01
C ARG A 364 7.61 -0.62 -12.23
N LEU A 365 7.30 0.04 -13.33
CA LEU A 365 7.03 -0.58 -14.63
C LEU A 365 8.01 -0.05 -15.67
N ARG A 366 8.17 -0.80 -16.76
CA ARG A 366 8.78 -0.31 -17.99
C ARG A 366 7.94 0.84 -18.57
N PRO A 367 8.53 1.68 -19.45
CA PRO A 367 7.77 2.70 -20.16
C PRO A 367 6.54 2.09 -20.86
N VAL A 368 5.39 2.73 -20.65
CA VAL A 368 4.10 2.33 -21.23
C VAL A 368 3.65 3.36 -22.26
N PRO A 369 2.76 2.99 -23.20
CA PRO A 369 2.18 3.98 -24.11
C PRO A 369 1.44 5.09 -23.35
N PRO A 370 1.35 6.31 -23.92
CA PRO A 370 0.50 7.36 -23.39
C PRO A 370 -0.99 6.92 -23.42
N PRO A 371 -1.86 7.54 -22.61
CA PRO A 371 -3.29 7.26 -22.66
C PRO A 371 -3.86 7.51 -24.07
N PRO A 372 -4.83 6.71 -24.53
CA PRO A 372 -5.50 6.95 -25.80
C PRO A 372 -6.26 8.29 -25.77
N PRO A 373 -6.40 9.01 -26.91
CA PRO A 373 -7.09 10.30 -26.97
C PRO A 373 -8.52 10.27 -26.38
N GLU A 374 -9.20 9.13 -26.45
CA GLU A 374 -10.54 8.92 -25.89
C GLU A 374 -10.60 9.03 -24.37
N ALA A 375 -9.48 8.87 -23.64
CA ALA A 375 -9.42 9.18 -22.21
C ALA A 375 -9.56 10.69 -21.96
N GLY A 376 -9.15 11.52 -22.93
CA GLY A 376 -9.05 12.98 -22.87
C GLY A 376 -7.86 13.48 -22.04
N GLU A 377 -7.84 14.79 -21.73
CA GLU A 377 -6.70 15.42 -21.05
C GLU A 377 -6.40 14.76 -19.69
N PRO A 378 -5.12 14.61 -19.27
CA PRO A 378 -4.75 14.08 -17.95
C PRO A 378 -5.45 14.75 -16.76
N GLY A 379 -5.46 14.07 -15.61
CA GLY A 379 -6.06 14.56 -14.36
C GLY A 379 -7.49 14.05 -14.08
N TYR A 380 -8.06 13.23 -14.97
CA TYR A 380 -9.35 12.56 -14.73
C TYR A 380 -9.28 11.55 -13.58
N VAL A 381 -10.44 11.16 -13.06
CA VAL A 381 -10.59 10.06 -12.11
C VAL A 381 -10.88 8.76 -12.88
N VAL A 382 -10.06 7.74 -12.68
CA VAL A 382 -10.34 6.40 -13.20
C VAL A 382 -11.28 5.68 -12.25
N LEU A 383 -12.39 5.16 -12.75
CA LEU A 383 -13.27 4.24 -12.02
C LEU A 383 -13.15 2.85 -12.65
N HIS A 384 -12.68 1.87 -11.86
CA HIS A 384 -12.54 0.48 -12.30
C HIS A 384 -13.46 -0.42 -11.45
N PRO A 385 -14.71 -0.67 -11.91
CA PRO A 385 -15.69 -1.42 -11.11
C PRO A 385 -15.40 -2.94 -11.07
N GLY A 386 -14.74 -3.45 -12.11
CA GLY A 386 -14.50 -4.86 -12.35
C GLY A 386 -13.46 -5.52 -11.45
N SER A 387 -13.46 -6.85 -11.42
CA SER A 387 -12.49 -7.67 -10.70
C SER A 387 -12.53 -9.12 -11.18
N ALA A 388 -11.35 -9.73 -11.38
CA ALA A 388 -11.23 -11.16 -11.67
C ALA A 388 -11.85 -12.04 -10.57
N ALA A 389 -11.83 -11.58 -9.30
CA ALA A 389 -12.60 -12.16 -8.21
C ALA A 389 -13.81 -11.26 -7.96
N GLN A 390 -15.00 -11.70 -8.41
CA GLN A 390 -16.26 -10.96 -8.30
C GLN A 390 -16.51 -10.39 -6.89
N ALA A 391 -16.15 -11.11 -5.83
CA ALA A 391 -16.32 -10.66 -4.44
C ALA A 391 -15.52 -9.40 -4.08
N ARG A 392 -14.58 -8.98 -4.94
CA ARG A 392 -13.70 -7.82 -4.73
C ARG A 392 -13.99 -6.66 -5.69
N GLY A 393 -14.93 -6.84 -6.61
CA GLY A 393 -15.40 -5.78 -7.51
C GLY A 393 -16.45 -4.90 -6.84
N CYS A 394 -16.59 -3.67 -7.30
CA CYS A 394 -17.65 -2.78 -6.84
C CYS A 394 -19.00 -3.29 -7.36
N PRO A 395 -20.06 -3.37 -6.52
CA PRO A 395 -21.41 -3.62 -7.01
C PRO A 395 -21.79 -2.65 -8.13
N PRO A 396 -22.38 -3.12 -9.25
CA PRO A 396 -22.67 -2.27 -10.40
C PRO A 396 -23.51 -1.03 -10.05
N GLU A 397 -24.53 -1.21 -9.22
CA GLU A 397 -25.45 -0.14 -8.80
C GLU A 397 -24.73 0.95 -7.99
N LEU A 398 -23.74 0.54 -7.19
CA LEU A 398 -22.90 1.47 -6.45
C LEU A 398 -21.92 2.18 -7.39
N ALA A 399 -21.33 1.47 -8.33
CA ALA A 399 -20.39 2.04 -9.29
C ALA A 399 -21.05 3.11 -10.17
N GLU A 400 -22.29 2.89 -10.63
CA GLU A 400 -23.10 3.90 -11.33
C GLU A 400 -23.30 5.15 -10.49
N ARG A 401 -23.79 4.99 -9.24
CA ARG A 401 -23.99 6.12 -8.32
C ARG A 401 -22.69 6.90 -8.04
N ILE A 402 -21.56 6.19 -7.92
CA ILE A 402 -20.24 6.83 -7.78
C ILE A 402 -19.90 7.64 -9.04
N ALA A 403 -20.06 7.07 -10.24
CA ALA A 403 -19.77 7.76 -11.48
C ALA A 403 -20.63 9.03 -11.65
N GLU A 404 -21.92 8.93 -11.36
CA GLU A 404 -22.87 10.05 -11.39
C GLU A 404 -22.46 11.17 -10.41
N GLU A 405 -22.19 10.82 -9.16
CA GLU A 405 -21.80 11.77 -8.11
C GLU A 405 -20.47 12.47 -8.43
N LEU A 406 -19.47 11.72 -8.91
CA LEU A 406 -18.18 12.28 -9.33
C LEU A 406 -18.34 13.29 -10.48
N CYS A 407 -19.14 12.94 -11.49
CA CYS A 407 -19.41 13.82 -12.62
C CYS A 407 -20.20 15.07 -12.19
N ALA A 408 -21.20 14.92 -11.32
CA ALA A 408 -21.98 16.04 -10.77
C ALA A 408 -21.11 17.00 -9.95
N ALA A 409 -20.10 16.48 -9.24
CA ALA A 409 -19.12 17.27 -8.50
C ALA A 409 -18.04 17.93 -9.39
N GLY A 410 -18.05 17.68 -10.70
CA GLY A 410 -17.15 18.33 -11.66
C GLY A 410 -15.87 17.56 -11.99
N HIS A 411 -15.75 16.28 -11.60
CA HIS A 411 -14.64 15.42 -12.04
C HIS A 411 -14.94 14.83 -13.42
N ARG A 412 -13.91 14.72 -14.27
CA ARG A 412 -13.97 13.88 -15.47
C ARG A 412 -13.72 12.43 -15.07
N VAL A 413 -14.64 11.54 -15.43
CA VAL A 413 -14.56 10.11 -15.07
C VAL A 413 -14.25 9.28 -16.31
N VAL A 414 -13.22 8.44 -16.21
CA VAL A 414 -12.87 7.40 -17.20
C VAL A 414 -13.16 6.04 -16.59
N VAL A 415 -14.09 5.29 -17.19
CA VAL A 415 -14.45 3.95 -16.72
C VAL A 415 -13.64 2.92 -17.49
N THR A 416 -12.98 2.03 -16.76
CA THR A 416 -12.11 0.98 -17.32
C THR A 416 -12.54 -0.41 -16.86
N GLY A 417 -12.18 -1.44 -17.61
CA GLY A 417 -12.56 -2.83 -17.33
C GLY A 417 -11.94 -3.78 -18.35
N GLY A 418 -11.91 -5.06 -18.03
CA GLY A 418 -11.42 -6.10 -18.92
C GLY A 418 -12.34 -6.37 -20.13
N PRO A 419 -11.91 -7.19 -21.10
CA PRO A 419 -12.67 -7.50 -22.31
C PRO A 419 -14.05 -8.14 -22.03
N HIS A 420 -14.20 -8.83 -20.91
CA HIS A 420 -15.45 -9.47 -20.50
C HIS A 420 -16.37 -8.57 -19.65
N GLU A 421 -15.97 -7.31 -19.42
CA GLU A 421 -16.67 -6.38 -18.53
C GLU A 421 -17.30 -5.20 -19.29
N ARG A 422 -17.38 -5.27 -20.63
CA ARG A 422 -17.90 -4.19 -21.49
C ARG A 422 -19.31 -3.74 -21.12
N ASP A 423 -20.21 -4.67 -20.83
CA ASP A 423 -21.59 -4.33 -20.44
C ASP A 423 -21.63 -3.62 -19.08
N LEU A 424 -20.75 -4.03 -18.15
CA LEU A 424 -20.60 -3.39 -16.84
C LEU A 424 -20.05 -1.97 -16.98
N THR A 425 -18.99 -1.78 -17.77
CA THR A 425 -18.36 -0.46 -17.92
C THR A 425 -19.26 0.50 -18.68
N ALA A 426 -19.97 0.04 -19.71
CA ALA A 426 -20.95 0.85 -20.43
C ALA A 426 -22.10 1.31 -19.51
N ARG A 427 -22.60 0.40 -18.65
CA ARG A 427 -23.59 0.72 -17.63
C ARG A 427 -23.09 1.79 -16.65
N VAL A 428 -21.89 1.58 -16.09
CA VAL A 428 -21.29 2.49 -15.10
C VAL A 428 -20.91 3.85 -15.69
N ALA A 429 -20.40 3.89 -16.93
CA ALA A 429 -20.09 5.14 -17.61
C ALA A 429 -21.36 5.97 -17.87
N GLY A 430 -22.47 5.29 -18.18
CA GLY A 430 -23.76 5.93 -18.40
C GLY A 430 -23.65 7.05 -19.44
N ARG A 431 -24.22 8.22 -19.14
CA ARG A 431 -24.17 9.40 -20.02
C ARG A 431 -23.03 10.36 -19.72
N HIS A 432 -22.30 10.15 -18.63
CA HIS A 432 -21.44 11.17 -18.03
C HIS A 432 -19.96 10.77 -18.00
N GLY A 433 -19.66 9.48 -17.85
CA GLY A 433 -18.31 8.93 -17.91
C GLY A 433 -17.88 8.57 -19.34
N ARG A 434 -16.57 8.44 -19.54
CA ARG A 434 -15.98 7.92 -20.77
C ARG A 434 -15.70 6.43 -20.61
N ASP A 435 -16.33 5.59 -21.44
CA ASP A 435 -16.13 4.14 -21.39
C ASP A 435 -14.94 3.68 -22.25
N LEU A 436 -13.95 3.09 -21.59
CA LEU A 436 -12.81 2.41 -22.21
C LEU A 436 -12.78 0.90 -21.88
N GLY A 437 -13.84 0.36 -21.30
CA GLY A 437 -13.90 -1.04 -20.90
C GLY A 437 -13.72 -2.01 -22.06
N GLY A 438 -12.83 -2.97 -21.89
CA GLY A 438 -12.51 -3.98 -22.89
C GLY A 438 -11.90 -3.43 -24.19
N ARG A 439 -11.44 -2.17 -24.19
CA ARG A 439 -10.78 -1.51 -25.32
C ARG A 439 -9.27 -1.36 -25.13
N THR A 440 -8.74 -1.74 -23.97
CA THR A 440 -7.35 -1.53 -23.60
C THR A 440 -6.71 -2.84 -23.15
N ASP A 441 -5.45 -3.05 -23.53
CA ASP A 441 -4.60 -4.03 -22.85
C ASP A 441 -4.07 -3.50 -21.51
N LEU A 442 -3.22 -4.27 -20.82
CA LEU A 442 -2.68 -3.87 -19.51
C LEU A 442 -1.69 -2.70 -19.62
N ALA A 443 -0.93 -2.59 -20.72
CA ALA A 443 0.04 -1.51 -20.93
C ALA A 443 -0.70 -0.19 -21.21
N GLU A 444 -1.75 -0.23 -22.03
CA GLU A 444 -2.62 0.91 -22.29
C GLU A 444 -3.39 1.33 -21.02
N LEU A 445 -3.89 0.38 -20.24
CA LEU A 445 -4.50 0.66 -18.94
C LEU A 445 -3.50 1.32 -17.96
N ALA A 446 -2.24 0.87 -17.97
CA ALA A 446 -1.18 1.49 -17.19
C ALA A 446 -0.91 2.94 -17.63
N GLY A 447 -0.95 3.24 -18.93
CA GLY A 447 -0.88 4.60 -19.46
C GLY A 447 -2.06 5.48 -19.04
N ILE A 448 -3.27 4.92 -19.03
CA ILE A 448 -4.49 5.60 -18.53
C ILE A 448 -4.37 5.91 -17.05
N VAL A 449 -3.91 4.95 -16.25
CA VAL A 449 -3.72 5.14 -14.80
C VAL A 449 -2.62 6.16 -14.53
N ALA A 450 -1.49 6.11 -15.25
CA ALA A 450 -0.38 7.05 -15.08
C ALA A 450 -0.77 8.52 -15.31
N ALA A 451 -1.75 8.77 -16.17
CA ALA A 451 -2.26 10.11 -16.47
C ALA A 451 -3.45 10.54 -15.58
N ALA A 452 -3.91 9.69 -14.67
CA ALA A 452 -5.05 9.97 -13.81
C ALA A 452 -4.68 10.86 -12.62
N GLY A 453 -5.64 11.67 -12.14
CA GLY A 453 -5.53 12.38 -10.87
C GLY A 453 -5.77 11.46 -9.66
N ALA A 454 -6.59 10.42 -9.84
CA ALA A 454 -6.84 9.37 -8.86
C ALA A 454 -7.46 8.11 -9.50
N VAL A 455 -7.43 7.00 -8.77
CA VAL A 455 -8.11 5.76 -9.13
C VAL A 455 -9.09 5.35 -8.03
N VAL A 456 -10.36 5.11 -8.39
CA VAL A 456 -11.38 4.49 -7.55
C VAL A 456 -11.55 3.03 -7.99
N VAL A 457 -11.19 2.09 -7.11
CA VAL A 457 -11.07 0.67 -7.50
C VAL A 457 -11.21 -0.27 -6.30
N GLY A 458 -11.66 -1.50 -6.56
CA GLY A 458 -11.62 -2.60 -5.60
C GLY A 458 -10.24 -3.22 -5.40
N ASN A 459 -10.18 -4.44 -4.86
CA ASN A 459 -8.91 -5.13 -4.58
C ASN A 459 -8.37 -5.82 -5.84
N THR A 460 -7.91 -5.04 -6.82
CA THR A 460 -7.58 -5.54 -8.16
C THR A 460 -6.30 -4.92 -8.74
N GLY A 461 -5.81 -5.48 -9.85
CA GLY A 461 -4.55 -5.08 -10.51
C GLY A 461 -4.37 -3.57 -10.73
N PRO A 462 -5.38 -2.80 -11.17
CA PRO A 462 -5.26 -1.35 -11.35
C PRO A 462 -4.88 -0.57 -10.10
N ALA A 463 -5.21 -1.05 -8.89
CA ALA A 463 -4.73 -0.44 -7.64
C ALA A 463 -3.20 -0.49 -7.53
N HIS A 464 -2.58 -1.56 -8.06
CA HIS A 464 -1.13 -1.72 -8.08
C HIS A 464 -0.46 -0.97 -9.24
N LEU A 465 -1.16 -0.77 -10.37
CA LEU A 465 -0.73 0.17 -11.41
C LEU A 465 -0.65 1.60 -10.85
N ALA A 466 -1.68 2.01 -10.10
CA ALA A 466 -1.70 3.34 -9.47
C ALA A 466 -0.53 3.50 -8.49
N ALA A 467 -0.26 2.49 -7.67
CA ALA A 467 0.91 2.46 -6.79
C ALA A 467 2.25 2.56 -7.53
N ALA A 468 2.38 1.99 -8.74
CA ALA A 468 3.60 2.06 -9.54
C ALA A 468 3.87 3.47 -10.12
N TYR A 469 2.83 4.28 -10.31
CA TYR A 469 2.93 5.66 -10.80
C TYR A 469 2.74 6.71 -9.71
N GLY A 470 2.54 6.31 -8.45
CA GLY A 470 2.29 7.23 -7.35
C GLY A 470 0.92 7.93 -7.41
N VAL A 471 -0.04 7.35 -8.15
CA VAL A 471 -1.38 7.93 -8.33
C VAL A 471 -2.26 7.58 -7.12
N PRO A 472 -2.92 8.56 -6.49
CA PRO A 472 -3.77 8.33 -5.32
C PRO A 472 -4.89 7.31 -5.57
N VAL A 473 -5.20 6.51 -4.54
CA VAL A 473 -6.19 5.42 -4.62
C VAL A 473 -7.31 5.58 -3.60
N VAL A 474 -8.55 5.64 -4.07
CA VAL A 474 -9.73 5.35 -3.24
C VAL A 474 -10.03 3.86 -3.37
N SER A 475 -9.69 3.11 -2.33
CA SER A 475 -9.77 1.66 -2.33
C SER A 475 -11.10 1.19 -1.75
N LEU A 476 -12.01 0.72 -2.62
CA LEU A 476 -13.28 0.09 -2.25
C LEU A 476 -13.01 -1.35 -1.78
N PHE A 477 -12.58 -1.51 -0.53
CA PHE A 477 -11.85 -2.71 -0.15
C PHE A 477 -12.72 -3.80 0.49
N ALA A 478 -13.04 -4.85 -0.27
CA ALA A 478 -13.73 -6.03 0.25
C ALA A 478 -12.79 -6.87 1.16
N PRO A 479 -13.16 -7.21 2.40
CA PRO A 479 -12.24 -7.80 3.37
C PRO A 479 -11.95 -9.30 3.15
N THR A 480 -12.26 -9.88 1.99
CA THR A 480 -11.98 -11.30 1.66
C THR A 480 -10.51 -11.67 1.81
N VAL A 481 -9.61 -10.68 1.78
CA VAL A 481 -8.19 -10.78 2.09
C VAL A 481 -7.78 -9.63 3.01
N PRO A 482 -6.67 -9.73 3.77
CA PRO A 482 -6.23 -8.65 4.67
C PRO A 482 -5.79 -7.40 3.91
N PHE A 483 -6.28 -6.23 4.32
CA PHE A 483 -5.90 -4.94 3.72
C PHE A 483 -4.38 -4.66 3.83
N GLY A 484 -3.77 -4.93 4.97
CA GLY A 484 -2.32 -4.72 5.16
C GLY A 484 -1.43 -5.52 4.21
N GLN A 485 -1.92 -6.64 3.68
CA GLN A 485 -1.15 -7.48 2.76
C GLN A 485 -1.31 -7.05 1.30
N TRP A 486 -2.54 -6.68 0.91
CA TRP A 486 -2.96 -6.49 -0.49
C TRP A 486 -3.37 -5.07 -0.84
N GLY A 487 -3.35 -4.15 0.11
CA GLY A 487 -3.62 -2.75 -0.13
C GLY A 487 -2.59 -2.11 -1.08
N PRO A 488 -2.91 -0.93 -1.65
CA PRO A 488 -1.97 -0.18 -2.46
C PRO A 488 -0.65 0.09 -1.71
N TRP A 489 0.48 -0.24 -2.34
CA TRP A 489 1.78 -0.21 -1.69
C TRP A 489 2.42 1.17 -1.77
N ARG A 490 2.60 1.84 -0.62
CA ARG A 490 3.34 3.12 -0.50
C ARG A 490 2.84 4.21 -1.45
N VAL A 491 1.53 4.36 -1.54
CA VAL A 491 0.85 5.38 -2.35
C VAL A 491 -0.29 6.00 -1.54
N PRO A 492 -0.57 7.31 -1.67
CA PRO A 492 -1.71 7.95 -1.02
C PRO A 492 -3.00 7.15 -1.21
N THR A 493 -3.59 6.68 -0.11
CA THR A 493 -4.74 5.77 -0.13
C THR A 493 -5.77 6.13 0.92
N VAL A 494 -7.05 6.08 0.54
CA VAL A 494 -8.19 6.06 1.47
C VAL A 494 -8.94 4.76 1.27
N ARG A 495 -9.11 3.98 2.34
CA ARG A 495 -9.87 2.73 2.33
C ARG A 495 -11.32 3.02 2.67
N LEU A 496 -12.24 2.52 1.86
CA LEU A 496 -13.68 2.52 2.10
C LEU A 496 -14.23 1.09 2.15
N GLY A 497 -15.40 0.93 2.76
CA GLY A 497 -16.07 -0.35 2.92
C GLY A 497 -15.93 -0.95 4.32
N ASP A 498 -16.90 -1.80 4.69
CA ASP A 498 -16.98 -2.45 5.99
C ASP A 498 -15.91 -3.56 6.11
N ALA A 499 -14.96 -3.33 7.02
CA ALA A 499 -13.88 -4.27 7.32
C ALA A 499 -14.30 -5.44 8.23
N THR A 500 -15.48 -5.36 8.84
CA THR A 500 -16.02 -6.35 9.77
C THR A 500 -16.97 -7.35 9.11
N ALA A 501 -17.27 -7.15 7.81
CA ALA A 501 -18.20 -7.99 7.07
C ALA A 501 -17.86 -9.49 7.16
N ALA A 502 -18.89 -10.35 7.19
CA ALA A 502 -18.75 -11.80 7.39
C ALA A 502 -17.87 -12.53 6.38
N CYS A 503 -17.59 -11.92 5.21
CA CYS A 503 -16.66 -12.48 4.22
C CYS A 503 -15.18 -12.27 4.57
N ARG A 504 -14.86 -11.60 5.68
CA ARG A 504 -13.51 -11.26 6.12
C ARG A 504 -12.60 -12.49 6.15
N ASP A 505 -11.44 -12.39 5.50
CA ASP A 505 -10.39 -13.42 5.41
C ASP A 505 -10.83 -14.79 4.82
N THR A 506 -12.04 -14.88 4.23
CA THR A 506 -12.55 -16.12 3.62
C THR A 506 -11.89 -16.46 2.29
N ARG A 507 -11.26 -15.48 1.63
CA ARG A 507 -10.71 -15.56 0.26
C ARG A 507 -11.74 -15.91 -0.81
N ALA A 508 -13.03 -15.72 -0.53
CA ALA A 508 -14.09 -16.05 -1.49
C ALA A 508 -13.91 -15.29 -2.81
N ALA A 509 -13.93 -16.01 -3.94
CA ALA A 509 -13.87 -15.40 -5.27
C ALA A 509 -15.23 -14.85 -5.73
N ARG A 510 -16.32 -15.46 -5.27
CA ARG A 510 -17.70 -15.00 -5.43
C ARG A 510 -18.25 -14.60 -4.06
N CYS A 511 -19.00 -13.51 -3.99
CA CYS A 511 -19.49 -13.01 -2.71
C CYS A 511 -20.38 -14.06 -2.04
N PRO A 512 -20.03 -14.55 -0.83
CA PRO A 512 -20.82 -15.57 -0.15
C PRO A 512 -22.01 -14.97 0.62
N VAL A 513 -22.10 -13.64 0.70
CA VAL A 513 -23.13 -12.92 1.47
C VAL A 513 -24.06 -12.16 0.51
N PRO A 514 -25.38 -12.36 0.60
CA PRO A 514 -26.35 -11.63 -0.24
C PRO A 514 -26.19 -10.11 -0.12
N GLY A 515 -26.32 -9.41 -1.24
CA GLY A 515 -26.31 -7.94 -1.28
C GLY A 515 -24.92 -7.28 -1.17
N HIS A 516 -23.82 -8.05 -1.11
CA HIS A 516 -22.45 -7.52 -1.06
C HIS A 516 -22.25 -6.47 0.06
N PRO A 517 -22.62 -6.77 1.32
CA PRO A 517 -22.76 -5.77 2.38
C PRO A 517 -21.46 -5.04 2.72
N CYS A 518 -20.29 -5.63 2.41
CA CYS A 518 -19.01 -4.98 2.66
C CYS A 518 -18.79 -3.70 1.84
N LEU A 519 -19.41 -3.56 0.66
CA LEU A 519 -19.27 -2.38 -0.19
C LEU A 519 -20.59 -1.66 -0.44
N SER A 520 -21.73 -2.36 -0.49
CA SER A 520 -23.01 -1.75 -0.87
C SER A 520 -23.48 -0.62 0.05
N GLY A 521 -23.00 -0.57 1.29
CA GLY A 521 -23.26 0.53 2.24
C GLY A 521 -22.33 1.75 2.10
N VAL A 522 -21.37 1.74 1.16
CA VAL A 522 -20.55 2.92 0.88
C VAL A 522 -21.40 3.95 0.16
N GLU A 523 -21.43 5.17 0.70
CA GLU A 523 -22.09 6.29 0.04
C GLU A 523 -21.16 6.97 -0.98
N PRO A 524 -21.64 7.34 -2.19
CA PRO A 524 -20.86 8.06 -3.20
C PRO A 524 -20.18 9.33 -2.67
N ALA A 525 -20.83 10.06 -1.77
CA ALA A 525 -20.25 11.24 -1.13
C ALA A 525 -18.96 10.92 -0.35
N ALA A 526 -18.84 9.71 0.22
CA ALA A 526 -17.61 9.28 0.90
C ALA A 526 -16.44 9.11 -0.08
N VAL A 527 -16.71 8.81 -1.36
CA VAL A 527 -15.68 8.77 -2.41
C VAL A 527 -15.20 10.20 -2.72
N LEU A 528 -16.11 11.19 -2.79
CA LEU A 528 -15.71 12.60 -2.93
C LEU A 528 -14.88 13.08 -1.75
N ASP A 529 -15.27 12.75 -0.53
CA ASP A 529 -14.51 13.09 0.67
C ASP A 529 -13.13 12.43 0.67
N ALA A 530 -13.04 11.19 0.20
CA ALA A 530 -11.77 10.49 0.00
C ALA A 530 -10.88 11.20 -1.04
N LEU A 531 -11.44 11.64 -2.17
CA LEU A 531 -10.69 12.41 -3.18
C LEU A 531 -10.19 13.75 -2.62
N ARG A 532 -11.02 14.48 -1.88
CA ARG A 532 -10.63 15.71 -1.19
C ARG A 532 -9.51 15.46 -0.18
N LEU A 533 -9.61 14.39 0.59
CA LEU A 533 -8.60 13.98 1.56
C LEU A 533 -7.25 13.67 0.91
N LEU A 534 -7.29 13.10 -0.30
CA LEU A 534 -6.12 12.80 -1.14
C LEU A 534 -5.61 14.03 -1.93
N GLY A 535 -6.27 15.19 -1.79
CA GLY A 535 -5.87 16.41 -2.48
C GLY A 535 -6.19 16.41 -3.98
N VAL A 536 -7.23 15.69 -4.40
CA VAL A 536 -7.65 15.56 -5.80
C VAL A 536 -8.80 16.52 -6.08
N PRO A 537 -8.56 17.69 -6.72
CA PRO A 537 -9.59 18.67 -6.99
C PRO A 537 -10.50 18.24 -8.17
N PRO A 538 -11.70 18.81 -8.29
CA PRO A 538 -12.50 18.67 -9.50
C PRO A 538 -11.90 19.47 -10.66
N ASP A 539 -12.15 19.02 -11.90
CA ASP A 539 -11.64 19.67 -13.12
C ASP A 539 -12.39 20.98 -13.42
N ARG A 540 -13.63 21.11 -12.94
CA ARG A 540 -14.46 22.30 -13.04
C ARG A 540 -15.02 22.65 -11.66
N PRO A 541 -15.12 23.94 -11.30
CA PRO A 541 -15.82 24.33 -10.08
C PRO A 541 -17.28 23.86 -10.16
N ALA A 542 -17.80 23.31 -9.06
CA ALA A 542 -19.17 22.80 -8.98
C ALA A 542 -20.17 23.85 -9.47
N THR A 543 -21.05 23.47 -10.40
CA THR A 543 -22.13 24.34 -10.86
C THR A 543 -23.19 24.44 -9.77
N GLY A 544 -23.03 25.35 -8.81
CA GLY A 544 -24.06 25.66 -7.82
C GLY A 544 -23.57 26.10 -6.43
N SER A 545 -23.09 27.34 -6.34
CA SER A 545 -23.24 28.17 -5.13
C SER A 545 -23.47 29.61 -5.60
N THR A 546 -24.72 29.92 -5.90
CA THR A 546 -25.17 31.30 -6.07
C THR A 546 -25.44 31.86 -4.68
N GLY A 547 -24.73 32.94 -4.30
CA GLY A 547 -25.07 33.66 -3.08
C GLY A 547 -23.96 34.46 -2.38
N SER A 548 -22.96 35.01 -3.08
CA SER A 548 -22.27 36.17 -2.51
C SER A 548 -23.20 37.37 -2.65
N ARG A 549 -23.83 37.77 -1.54
CA ARG A 549 -24.52 39.06 -1.45
C ARG A 549 -23.46 40.15 -1.64
N ALA A 550 -23.59 40.87 -2.75
CA ALA A 550 -22.91 42.14 -2.94
C ALA A 550 -23.17 43.06 -1.73
N THR A 551 -22.10 43.47 -1.06
CA THR A 551 -22.09 44.61 -0.15
C THR A 551 -22.50 45.87 -0.93
N PRO A 552 -23.40 46.73 -0.40
CA PRO A 552 -23.74 47.98 -1.09
C PRO A 552 -22.55 48.93 -1.04
N GLU A 553 -22.21 49.53 -2.17
CA GLU A 553 -21.27 50.65 -2.27
C GLU A 553 -21.76 51.82 -1.40
N VAL A 554 -20.88 52.29 -0.51
CA VAL A 554 -21.04 53.54 0.21
C VAL A 554 -20.82 54.68 -0.78
N ALA A 555 -21.88 55.43 -1.06
CA ALA A 555 -21.83 56.65 -1.86
C ALA A 555 -20.90 57.68 -1.21
N THR A 556 -19.79 58.00 -1.89
CA THR A 556 -18.93 59.14 -1.57
C THR A 556 -19.58 60.41 -2.13
N VAL A 557 -19.98 61.31 -1.24
CA VAL A 557 -20.39 62.67 -1.58
C VAL A 557 -19.14 63.45 -1.98
N GLY A 558 -19.01 63.74 -3.27
CA GLY A 558 -17.98 64.60 -3.82
C GLY A 558 -18.15 66.05 -3.37
N GLY A 559 -17.10 66.62 -2.80
CA GLY A 559 -16.96 68.06 -2.60
C GLY A 559 -16.71 68.74 -3.94
N GLY A 560 -17.57 69.71 -4.28
CA GLY A 560 -17.37 70.64 -5.39
C GLY A 560 -16.29 71.68 -5.05
N GLY A 561 -15.38 71.92 -5.98
CA GLY A 561 -14.36 72.96 -5.90
C GLY A 561 -14.88 74.35 -6.27
N GLY A 562 -14.06 75.37 -5.99
CA GLY A 562 -14.29 76.72 -6.49
C GLY A 562 -13.37 77.81 -5.94
N ARG A 563 -12.26 78.03 -6.66
CA ARG A 563 -11.35 79.20 -6.73
C ARG A 563 -10.27 79.37 -5.68
#